data_AF-A0A930QEV8-F1
#
_entry.id   AF-A0A930QEV8-F1
#
_cell.length_a   1.000
_cell.length_b   1.000
_cell.length_c   1.000
_cell.angle_alpha   90.00
_cell.angle_beta   90.00
_cell.angle_gamma   90.00
#
_symmetry.space_group_name_H-M   'P 1'
#
loop_
_entity.id
_entity.type
_entity.pdbx_description
1 polymer ?
#
loop_
_entity_poly.entity_id
_entity_poly.type
_entity_poly.pdbx_seq_one_letter_code
_entity_poly.pdbx_strand_id
1 'polypeptide(L)'
;MDLSVVCPIAMDETFFRSGHKYVTVTVDAYKCPVFDVEPGRDKTAVKNVGEKLERNGGNTKSVNSLTSDMSASYLSAVREVFPNAKQTIDKFHVKQVLLKALDTVSKDEQKESGRKKELFLCRKLFMVPQGRMTDKQRTMVAELSKQFPRPLK
;
A
#
# COMPACT_ATOMS: atom_id res chain seq x y z
N MET A 1 18.19 10.64 17.28
CA MET A 1 17.22 11.65 16.78
C MET A 1 16.16 11.77 17.86
N ASP A 2 15.74 12.98 18.22
CA ASP A 2 14.62 13.16 19.16
C ASP A 2 13.30 12.88 18.43
N LEU A 3 12.54 11.89 18.92
CA LEU A 3 11.28 11.45 18.33
C LEU A 3 10.06 11.81 19.20
N SER A 4 10.22 12.70 20.19
CA SER A 4 9.14 13.16 21.09
C SER A 4 7.92 13.77 20.38
N VAL A 5 8.10 14.30 19.17
CA VAL A 5 7.08 14.99 18.36
C VAL A 5 6.52 14.14 17.21
N VAL A 6 6.91 12.88 17.06
CA VAL A 6 6.41 12.02 15.96
C VAL A 6 4.96 11.63 16.24
N CYS A 7 4.04 12.10 15.39
CA CYS A 7 2.60 11.93 15.58
C CYS A 7 1.92 11.12 14.47
N PRO A 8 2.32 11.28 13.19
CA PRO A 8 1.95 10.33 12.15
C PRO A 8 3.15 9.49 11.73
N ILE A 9 3.01 8.16 11.77
CA ILE A 9 4.03 7.22 11.31
C ILE A 9 3.55 6.57 10.01
N ALA A 10 4.45 6.36 9.05
CA ALA A 10 4.20 5.45 7.95
C ALA A 10 5.24 4.33 7.97
N MET A 11 4.77 3.11 7.77
CA MET A 11 5.61 1.93 7.69
C MET A 11 5.34 1.24 6.35
N ASP A 12 6.39 0.93 5.61
CA ASP A 12 6.25 0.22 4.34
C ASP A 12 7.29 -0.89 4.21
N GLU A 13 6.92 -1.93 3.48
CA GLU A 13 7.77 -3.07 3.19
C GLU A 13 8.50 -2.83 1.86
N THR A 14 9.83 -2.81 1.89
CA THR A 14 10.64 -2.72 0.68
C THR A 14 11.47 -3.99 0.49
N PHE A 15 11.56 -4.45 -0.75
CA PHE A 15 12.43 -5.55 -1.12
C PHE A 15 13.90 -5.09 -1.14
N PHE A 16 14.75 -5.71 -0.33
CA PHE A 16 16.14 -5.28 -0.15
C PHE A 16 17.14 -6.07 -1.01
N ARG A 17 16.93 -7.38 -1.23
CA ARG A 17 17.82 -8.23 -2.06
C ARG A 17 17.19 -9.58 -2.44
N SER A 18 17.67 -10.20 -3.53
CA SER A 18 17.29 -11.55 -4.00
C SER A 18 17.17 -12.56 -2.84
N GLY A 19 16.09 -13.36 -2.85
CA GLY A 19 15.82 -14.42 -1.86
C GLY A 19 14.86 -14.05 -0.73
N HIS A 20 13.77 -13.31 -1.00
CA HIS A 20 12.71 -12.99 -0.03
C HIS A 20 13.18 -12.21 1.22
N LYS A 21 14.15 -11.31 1.06
CA LYS A 21 14.57 -10.40 2.14
C LYS A 21 13.81 -9.08 2.06
N TYR A 22 12.85 -8.93 2.95
CA TYR A 22 12.08 -7.70 3.14
C TYR A 22 12.74 -6.85 4.23
N VAL A 23 12.64 -5.54 4.10
CA VAL A 23 12.92 -4.59 5.18
C VAL A 23 11.67 -3.76 5.44
N THR A 24 11.40 -3.54 6.71
CA THR A 24 10.39 -2.61 7.18
C THR A 24 11.04 -1.25 7.32
N VAL A 25 10.63 -0.30 6.49
CA VAL A 25 11.09 1.08 6.55
C VAL A 25 10.05 1.89 7.30
N THR A 26 10.47 2.60 8.34
CA THR A 26 9.60 3.47 9.11
C THR A 26 10.00 4.93 8.95
N VAL A 27 9.00 5.74 8.60
CA VAL A 27 9.16 7.17 8.34
C VAL A 27 8.23 7.99 9.23
N ASP A 28 8.70 9.16 9.64
CA ASP A 28 7.84 10.21 10.19
C ASP A 28 7.05 10.80 9.01
N ALA A 29 5.73 10.61 9.01
CA ALA A 29 4.87 11.00 7.90
C ALA A 29 4.60 12.52 7.85
N TYR A 30 5.07 13.29 8.82
CA TYR A 30 4.99 14.75 8.83
C TYR A 30 6.30 15.39 8.35
N LYS A 31 7.43 15.02 8.97
CA LYS A 31 8.74 15.58 8.61
C LYS A 31 9.39 14.88 7.41
N CYS A 32 8.90 13.69 7.06
CA CYS A 32 9.42 12.80 6.01
C CYS A 32 10.84 12.20 6.17
N PRO A 33 11.55 12.22 7.32
CA PRO A 33 12.76 11.43 7.48
C PRO A 33 12.42 9.95 7.74
N VAL A 34 13.23 9.06 7.16
CA VAL A 34 13.35 7.67 7.63
C VAL A 34 14.01 7.72 9.00
N PHE A 35 13.33 7.21 10.02
CA PHE A 35 13.92 7.13 11.37
C PHE A 35 14.32 5.71 11.74
N ASP A 36 13.79 4.69 11.07
CA ASP A 36 14.18 3.31 11.32
C ASP A 36 14.05 2.39 10.12
N VAL A 37 14.92 1.37 10.08
CA VAL A 37 14.89 0.28 9.10
C VAL A 37 15.15 -1.03 9.82
N GLU A 38 14.16 -1.91 9.81
CA GLU A 38 14.22 -3.23 10.46
C GLU A 38 14.21 -4.35 9.41
N PRO A 39 15.01 -5.41 9.59
CA PRO A 39 14.95 -6.58 8.72
C PRO A 39 13.65 -7.34 8.97
N GLY A 40 13.03 -7.82 7.89
CA GLY A 40 11.80 -8.60 7.94
C GLY A 40 10.53 -7.76 7.76
N ARG A 41 9.41 -8.46 7.88
CA ARG A 41 8.04 -7.95 7.68
C ARG A 41 7.04 -8.53 8.68
N ASP A 42 7.57 -9.03 9.78
CA ASP A 42 6.84 -9.77 10.78
C ASP A 42 6.58 -8.89 12.00
N LYS A 43 5.93 -9.50 12.98
CA LYS A 43 5.59 -8.84 14.24
C LYS A 43 6.83 -8.39 15.02
N THR A 44 7.99 -9.02 14.81
CA THR A 44 9.23 -8.63 15.49
C THR A 44 9.76 -7.30 14.98
N ALA A 45 9.75 -7.07 13.66
CA ALA A 45 10.14 -5.79 13.07
C ALA A 45 9.31 -4.61 13.63
N VAL A 46 7.98 -4.76 13.74
CA VAL A 46 7.10 -3.70 14.27
C VAL A 46 7.37 -3.42 15.75
N LYS A 47 7.66 -4.46 16.54
CA LYS A 47 8.04 -4.30 17.96
C LYS A 47 9.36 -3.54 18.11
N ASN A 48 10.37 -3.92 17.33
CA ASN A 48 11.68 -3.26 17.35
C ASN A 48 11.56 -1.77 17.02
N VAL A 49 10.71 -1.41 16.06
CA VAL A 49 10.41 0.00 15.74
C VAL A 49 9.81 0.73 16.94
N GLY A 50 8.84 0.11 17.63
CA GLY A 50 8.24 0.68 18.84
C GLY A 50 9.25 0.88 19.97
N GLU A 51 10.09 -0.12 20.23
CA GLU A 51 11.16 -0.04 21.24
C GLU A 51 12.17 1.06 20.92
N LYS A 52 12.56 1.19 19.65
CA LYS A 52 13.46 2.27 19.19
C LYS A 52 12.81 3.64 19.26
N LEU A 53 11.51 3.74 18.99
CA LEU A 53 10.76 4.99 19.17
C LEU A 53 10.82 5.44 20.63
N GLU A 54 10.54 4.54 21.57
CA GLU A 54 10.59 4.83 23.02
C GLU A 54 12.00 5.16 23.51
N ARG A 55 13.00 4.40 23.03
CA ARG A 55 14.42 4.66 23.35
C ARG A 55 14.89 6.06 22.92
N ASN A 56 14.31 6.58 21.84
CA ASN A 56 14.62 7.89 21.28
C ASN A 56 13.71 9.01 21.81
N GLY A 57 13.00 8.78 22.93
CA GLY A 57 12.17 9.77 23.61
C GLY A 57 10.76 9.94 23.03
N GLY A 58 10.39 9.14 22.02
CA GLY A 58 9.01 9.05 21.54
C GLY A 58 8.14 8.21 22.48
N ASN A 59 6.85 8.16 22.21
CA ASN A 59 5.91 7.31 22.94
C ASN A 59 4.97 6.64 21.95
N THR A 60 4.96 5.31 21.94
CA THR A 60 4.10 4.49 21.09
C THR A 60 2.61 4.82 21.26
N LYS A 61 2.19 5.21 22.47
CA LYS A 61 0.80 5.62 22.79
C LYS A 61 0.46 7.04 22.33
N SER A 62 1.47 7.88 22.05
CA SER A 62 1.26 9.22 21.52
C SER A 62 1.06 9.25 20.01
N VAL A 63 1.38 8.13 19.32
CA VAL A 63 1.14 7.98 17.88
C VAL A 63 -0.37 7.89 17.65
N ASN A 64 -0.91 8.88 16.94
CA ASN A 64 -2.36 8.99 16.68
C ASN A 64 -2.77 8.40 15.33
N SER A 65 -1.82 8.23 14.41
CA SER A 65 -2.07 7.72 13.08
C SER A 65 -0.87 6.90 12.60
N LEU A 66 -1.18 5.77 11.97
CA LEU A 66 -0.16 4.91 11.38
C LEU A 66 -0.65 4.39 10.03
N THR A 67 0.12 4.65 8.98
CA THR A 67 -0.15 4.14 7.64
C THR A 67 0.73 2.92 7.36
N SER A 68 0.13 1.80 6.93
CA SER A 68 0.88 0.57 6.66
C SER A 68 0.36 -0.24 5.47
N ASP A 69 1.07 -1.31 5.13
CA ASP A 69 0.60 -2.37 4.23
C ASP A 69 -0.59 -3.16 4.86
N MET A 70 -1.27 -3.95 4.03
CA MET A 70 -2.46 -4.76 4.30
C MET A 70 -2.17 -6.14 4.89
N SER A 71 -0.90 -6.48 5.14
CA SER A 71 -0.54 -7.79 5.69
C SER A 71 -1.18 -8.01 7.07
N ALA A 72 -1.89 -9.13 7.24
CA ALA A 72 -2.64 -9.41 8.48
C ALA A 72 -1.71 -9.50 9.71
N SER A 73 -0.51 -10.06 9.56
CA SER A 73 0.50 -10.10 10.62
C SER A 73 0.95 -8.70 11.01
N TYR A 74 1.04 -7.81 10.03
CA TYR A 74 1.45 -6.43 10.19
C TYR A 74 0.39 -5.61 10.92
N LEU A 75 -0.87 -5.70 10.47
CA LEU A 75 -1.99 -5.03 11.11
C LEU A 75 -2.13 -5.45 12.57
N SER A 76 -2.02 -6.75 12.87
CA SER A 76 -2.06 -7.25 14.26
C SER A 76 -0.90 -6.69 15.09
N ALA A 77 0.32 -6.72 14.55
CA ALA A 77 1.50 -6.23 15.25
C ALA A 77 1.39 -4.73 15.57
N VAL A 78 0.92 -3.93 14.60
CA VAL A 78 0.71 -2.50 14.79
C VAL A 78 -0.35 -2.22 15.85
N ARG A 79 -1.44 -3.01 15.94
CA ARG A 79 -2.46 -2.81 16.99
C ARG A 79 -1.91 -3.04 18.39
N GLU A 80 -0.99 -3.98 18.52
CA GLU A 80 -0.36 -4.31 19.79
C GLU A 80 0.67 -3.25 20.20
N VAL A 81 1.48 -2.77 19.27
CA VAL A 81 2.56 -1.81 19.56
C VAL A 81 2.06 -0.38 19.63
N PHE A 82 1.10 0.00 18.79
CA PHE A 82 0.56 1.36 18.68
C PHE A 82 -0.95 1.36 18.95
N PRO A 83 -1.38 1.15 20.21
CA PRO A 83 -2.79 0.90 20.55
C PRO A 83 -3.73 2.08 20.27
N ASN A 84 -3.21 3.32 20.33
CA ASN A 84 -3.99 4.54 20.09
C ASN A 84 -3.95 5.01 18.63
N ALA A 85 -3.13 4.38 17.79
CA ALA A 85 -2.95 4.82 16.42
C ALA A 85 -4.12 4.37 15.54
N LYS A 86 -4.71 5.33 14.82
CA LYS A 86 -5.63 5.01 13.75
C LYS A 86 -4.86 4.38 12.59
N GLN A 87 -5.06 3.08 12.40
CA GLN A 87 -4.48 2.34 11.28
C GLN A 87 -5.15 2.74 9.97
N THR A 88 -4.34 3.17 9.01
CA THR A 88 -4.76 3.49 7.65
C THR A 88 -3.99 2.61 6.68
N ILE A 89 -4.68 1.99 5.74
CA ILE A 89 -4.03 1.23 4.67
C ILE A 89 -3.56 2.21 3.59
N ASP A 90 -2.35 2.05 3.09
CA ASP A 90 -1.88 2.84 1.94
C ASP A 90 -2.76 2.58 0.69
N LYS A 91 -3.27 3.66 0.11
CA LYS A 91 -3.98 3.67 -1.17
C LYS A 91 -3.24 2.95 -2.29
N PHE A 92 -1.90 2.93 -2.27
CA PHE A 92 -1.10 2.24 -3.28
C PHE A 92 -1.33 0.73 -3.23
N HIS A 93 -1.30 0.14 -2.04
CA HIS A 93 -1.52 -1.29 -1.84
C HIS A 93 -2.96 -1.70 -2.22
N VAL A 94 -3.96 -0.90 -1.85
CA VAL A 94 -5.36 -1.10 -2.28
C VAL A 94 -5.47 -1.09 -3.81
N LYS A 95 -4.85 -0.11 -4.47
CA LYS A 95 -4.83 -0.03 -5.93
C LYS A 95 -4.11 -1.22 -6.56
N GLN A 96 -3.00 -1.69 -5.97
CA GLN A 96 -2.31 -2.87 -6.47
C GLN A 96 -3.20 -4.12 -6.46
N VAL A 97 -4.00 -4.34 -5.41
CA VAL A 97 -4.93 -5.47 -5.35
C VAL A 97 -5.97 -5.38 -6.47
N LEU A 98 -6.58 -4.20 -6.66
CA LEU A 98 -7.53 -3.98 -7.74
C LEU A 98 -6.90 -4.24 -9.12
N LEU A 99 -5.69 -3.73 -9.34
CA LEU A 99 -4.97 -3.92 -10.60
C LEU A 99 -4.57 -5.37 -10.85
N LYS A 100 -4.19 -6.11 -9.80
CA LYS A 100 -3.91 -7.56 -9.90
C LYS A 100 -5.17 -8.33 -10.28
N ALA A 101 -6.31 -8.01 -9.67
CA ALA A 101 -7.58 -8.65 -10.02
C ALA A 101 -7.97 -8.35 -11.49
N LEU A 102 -7.80 -7.10 -11.94
CA LEU A 102 -8.02 -6.72 -13.33
C LEU A 102 -7.07 -7.44 -14.30
N ASP A 103 -5.80 -7.61 -13.91
CA ASP A 103 -4.78 -8.33 -14.70
C ASP A 103 -5.15 -9.81 -14.86
N THR A 104 -5.70 -10.45 -13.83
CA THR A 104 -6.21 -11.83 -13.91
C THR A 104 -7.30 -11.97 -14.95
N VAL A 105 -8.34 -11.12 -14.90
CA VAL A 105 -9.43 -11.13 -15.88
C VAL A 105 -8.91 -10.84 -17.29
N SER A 106 -8.03 -9.85 -17.42
CA SER A 106 -7.43 -9.50 -18.71
C SER A 106 -6.61 -10.65 -19.30
N LYS A 107 -5.89 -11.42 -18.49
CA LYS A 107 -5.13 -12.59 -18.95
C LYS A 107 -6.03 -13.70 -19.44
N ASP A 108 -7.14 -13.94 -18.76
CA ASP A 108 -8.11 -14.96 -19.19
C ASP A 108 -8.81 -14.55 -20.49
N GLU A 109 -9.17 -13.28 -20.64
CA GLU A 109 -9.76 -12.76 -21.88
C GLU A 109 -8.76 -12.68 -23.05
N GLN A 110 -7.46 -12.49 -22.76
CA GLN A 110 -6.42 -12.55 -23.79
C GLN A 110 -6.26 -13.93 -24.41
N LYS A 111 -6.44 -15.00 -23.61
CA LYS A 111 -6.44 -16.37 -24.11
C LYS A 111 -7.61 -16.62 -25.07
N GLU A 112 -8.74 -15.96 -24.84
CA GLU A 112 -9.96 -16.13 -25.65
C GLU A 112 -10.01 -15.24 -26.90
N SER A 113 -9.48 -14.01 -26.85
CA SER A 113 -9.83 -12.96 -27.83
C SER A 113 -8.67 -12.36 -28.66
N GLY A 114 -7.41 -12.56 -28.28
CA GLY A 114 -6.25 -11.96 -28.97
C GLY A 114 -6.12 -10.42 -28.88
N ARG A 115 -7.01 -9.73 -28.15
CA ARG A 115 -7.10 -8.25 -28.09
C ARG A 115 -6.15 -7.60 -27.06
N LYS A 116 -4.84 -7.81 -27.23
CA LYS A 116 -3.80 -7.34 -26.27
C LYS A 116 -3.74 -5.82 -26.07
N LYS A 117 -3.98 -5.02 -27.12
CA LYS A 117 -3.84 -3.55 -27.07
C LYS A 117 -4.95 -2.87 -26.27
N GLU A 118 -6.19 -3.33 -26.40
CA GLU A 118 -7.36 -2.75 -25.70
C GLU A 118 -7.27 -3.00 -24.19
N LEU A 119 -6.93 -4.23 -23.79
CA LEU A 119 -6.79 -4.63 -22.38
C LEU A 119 -5.66 -3.88 -21.67
N PHE A 120 -4.55 -3.60 -22.37
CA PHE A 120 -3.47 -2.77 -21.83
C PHE A 120 -3.92 -1.32 -21.61
N LEU A 121 -4.75 -0.78 -22.51
CA LEU A 121 -5.26 0.58 -22.40
C LEU A 121 -6.30 0.71 -21.27
N CYS A 122 -7.19 -0.27 -21.09
CA CYS A 122 -8.11 -0.36 -19.95
C CYS A 122 -7.36 -0.17 -18.63
N ARG A 123 -6.30 -0.96 -18.43
CA ARG A 123 -5.47 -0.93 -17.23
C ARG A 123 -4.93 0.47 -16.94
N LYS A 124 -4.44 1.18 -17.97
CA LYS A 124 -3.92 2.54 -17.82
C LYS A 124 -5.01 3.53 -17.42
N LEU A 125 -6.20 3.40 -18.00
CA LEU A 125 -7.33 4.29 -17.75
C LEU A 125 -7.88 4.14 -16.32
N PHE A 126 -7.98 2.91 -15.80
CA PHE A 126 -8.40 2.67 -14.41
C PHE A 126 -7.42 3.23 -13.35
N MET A 127 -6.18 3.56 -13.73
CA MET A 127 -5.20 4.19 -12.83
C MET A 127 -5.31 5.72 -12.77
N VAL A 128 -6.01 6.35 -13.71
CA VAL A 128 -6.17 7.81 -13.75
C VAL A 128 -7.33 8.19 -12.82
N PRO A 129 -7.16 9.09 -11.85
CA PRO A 129 -8.28 9.60 -11.06
C PRO A 129 -9.33 10.24 -11.98
N GLN A 130 -10.63 10.05 -11.71
CA GLN A 130 -11.67 10.62 -12.57
C GLN A 130 -11.57 12.14 -12.75
N GLY A 131 -11.17 12.86 -11.69
CA GLY A 131 -10.92 14.31 -11.76
C GLY A 131 -9.71 14.73 -12.61
N ARG A 132 -8.88 13.78 -13.05
CA ARG A 132 -7.74 13.99 -13.96
C ARG A 132 -7.94 13.34 -15.32
N MET A 133 -9.11 12.73 -15.58
CA MET A 133 -9.43 12.12 -16.86
C MET A 133 -9.88 13.18 -17.86
N THR A 134 -9.38 13.07 -19.09
CA THR A 134 -9.94 13.82 -20.23
C THR A 134 -11.29 13.23 -20.64
N ASP A 135 -12.12 14.00 -21.36
CA ASP A 135 -13.44 13.53 -21.81
C ASP A 135 -13.33 12.28 -22.69
N LYS A 136 -12.31 12.23 -23.55
CA LYS A 136 -11.99 11.04 -24.37
C LYS A 136 -11.72 9.80 -23.51
N GLN A 137 -10.96 9.95 -22.41
CA GLN A 137 -10.66 8.86 -21.49
C GLN A 137 -11.91 8.40 -20.74
N ARG A 138 -12.78 9.34 -20.34
CA ARG A 138 -14.04 9.04 -19.65
C ARG A 138 -15.00 8.23 -20.51
N THR A 139 -15.20 8.63 -21.77
CA THR A 139 -16.01 7.88 -22.73
C THR A 139 -15.45 6.48 -22.96
N MET A 140 -14.13 6.37 -23.10
CA MET A 140 -13.47 5.10 -23.33
C MET A 140 -13.61 4.15 -22.13
N VAL A 141 -13.48 4.64 -20.89
CA VAL A 141 -13.75 3.84 -19.68
C VAL A 141 -15.20 3.35 -19.65
N ALA A 142 -16.17 4.23 -19.94
CA ALA A 142 -17.59 3.86 -19.94
C ALA A 142 -17.92 2.78 -20.98
N GLU A 143 -17.28 2.82 -22.15
CA GLU A 143 -17.46 1.85 -23.22
C GLU A 143 -16.80 0.51 -22.90
N LEU A 144 -15.59 0.55 -22.35
CA LEU A 144 -14.85 -0.65 -21.91
C LEU A 144 -15.56 -1.34 -20.74
N SER A 145 -16.14 -0.60 -19.80
CA SER A 145 -16.94 -1.16 -18.71
C SER A 145 -18.20 -1.88 -19.20
N LYS A 146 -18.75 -1.53 -20.36
CA LYS A 146 -19.88 -2.26 -20.98
C LYS A 146 -19.44 -3.54 -21.68
N GLN A 147 -18.24 -3.56 -22.26
CA GLN A 147 -17.72 -4.71 -23.00
C GLN A 147 -17.26 -5.86 -22.10
N PHE A 148 -16.85 -5.57 -20.86
CA PHE A 148 -16.34 -6.57 -19.92
C PHE A 148 -17.18 -6.63 -18.64
N PRO A 149 -18.38 -7.26 -18.68
CA PRO A 149 -19.33 -7.26 -17.56
C PRO A 149 -19.00 -8.30 -16.47
N ARG A 150 -17.96 -9.13 -16.64
CA ARG A 150 -17.64 -10.18 -15.66
C ARG A 150 -17.15 -9.52 -14.36
N PRO A 151 -17.81 -9.75 -13.21
CA PRO A 151 -17.32 -9.24 -11.95
C PRO A 151 -15.98 -9.89 -11.61
N LEU A 152 -15.08 -9.10 -11.02
CA LEU A 152 -13.86 -9.58 -10.39
C LEU A 152 -14.28 -10.63 -9.34
N LYS A 153 -13.91 -11.90 -9.56
CA LYS A 153 -14.14 -12.98 -8.59
C LYS A 153 -13.31 -12.77 -7.33
#